data_AF-A0A502YUU3-F1
#
_entry.id   AF-A0A502YUU3-F1
#
_cell.length_a   1.000
_cell.length_b   1.000
_cell.length_c   1.000
_cell.angle_alpha   90.00
_cell.angle_beta   90.00
_cell.angle_gamma   90.00
#
_symmetry.space_group_name_H-M   'P 1'
#
loop_
_entity.id
_entity.type
_entity.pdbx_description
1 polymer ?
#
loop_
_entity_poly.entity_id
_entity_poly.type
_entity_poly.pdbx_seq_one_letter_code
_entity_poly.pdbx_strand_id
1 'polypeptide(L)'
;MHAGWIEGPGEANFDLLVAAYEAGAPQGPGEFRVFLPGRKIAGYHALFQCHPEIVTRYDLIALVDDDIQATTADFNRLFEIGRKYDLDLFQPALSLDSYFSYAATLSSGKRYLLRYTNTVEMMCPVFSARCLQAALRLFGLGYETGIDLLWTRLNDTPWLRYAIIDDVVVRHTRPVGTTKTMQGFGAEETYDSQVDAVLRRFGAIFRGFVTYAAVDRRGRFIRSRLLIGLNSVALLRGLPRTPIGCAQFIRRTTDYTRHCWLRPINLAPIDMDWAGPAGAIRPQATTISGARPSSRAARATSSR
;
A
#
# COMPACT_ATOMS: atom_id res chain seq x y z
N MET A 1 10.87 12.61 -7.78
CA MET A 1 11.29 12.26 -6.40
C MET A 1 12.21 11.06 -6.35
N HIS A 2 12.01 10.04 -7.21
CA HIS A 2 12.81 8.81 -7.16
C HIS A 2 14.34 9.01 -7.30
N ALA A 3 14.79 10.07 -7.97
CA ALA A 3 16.22 10.43 -8.00
C ALA A 3 16.82 10.56 -6.59
N GLY A 4 16.08 11.17 -5.66
CA GLY A 4 16.50 11.30 -4.26
C GLY A 4 16.72 9.98 -3.54
N TRP A 5 16.08 8.89 -3.99
CA TRP A 5 16.15 7.57 -3.35
C TRP A 5 17.48 6.88 -3.58
N ILE A 6 18.24 7.28 -4.60
CA ILE A 6 19.60 6.80 -4.91
C ILE A 6 20.64 7.91 -4.77
N GLU A 7 20.23 9.08 -4.27
CA GLU A 7 21.11 10.20 -3.94
C GLU A 7 21.39 10.23 -2.42
N GLY A 8 22.53 10.82 -2.05
CA GLY A 8 22.94 11.03 -0.66
C GLY A 8 24.13 10.18 -0.20
N PRO A 9 24.53 10.30 1.07
CA PRO A 9 25.69 9.60 1.61
C PRO A 9 25.40 8.10 1.83
N GLY A 10 26.35 7.26 1.41
CA GLY A 10 26.30 5.81 1.55
C GLY A 10 25.94 5.09 0.24
N GLU A 11 26.39 3.84 0.12
CA GLU A 11 26.05 2.98 -1.01
C GLU A 11 24.65 2.37 -0.82
N ALA A 12 23.84 2.36 -1.87
CA ALA A 12 22.54 1.70 -1.83
C ALA A 12 22.74 0.18 -1.64
N ASN A 13 22.07 -0.40 -0.63
CA ASN A 13 22.09 -1.85 -0.39
C ASN A 13 20.85 -2.55 -0.99
N PHE A 14 20.24 -1.90 -1.98
CA PHE A 14 19.03 -2.30 -2.67
C PHE A 14 19.13 -1.88 -4.14
N ASP A 15 18.36 -2.56 -4.98
CA ASP A 15 18.21 -2.22 -6.39
C ASP A 15 16.95 -1.38 -6.59
N LEU A 16 17.01 -0.42 -7.53
CA LEU A 16 15.87 0.45 -7.87
C LEU A 16 15.29 0.08 -9.24
N LEU A 17 14.00 -0.26 -9.24
CA LEU A 17 13.17 -0.36 -10.43
C LEU A 17 12.22 0.83 -10.50
N VAL A 18 12.27 1.60 -11.58
CA VAL A 18 11.32 2.69 -11.83
C VAL A 18 10.23 2.25 -12.80
N ALA A 19 9.00 2.19 -12.29
CA ALA A 19 7.80 1.94 -13.09
C ALA A 19 7.26 3.26 -13.65
N ALA A 20 7.54 3.55 -14.93
CA ALA A 20 7.12 4.78 -15.58
C ALA A 20 5.73 4.63 -16.23
N TYR A 21 4.85 5.61 -16.03
CA TYR A 21 3.55 5.71 -16.71
C TYR A 21 3.63 6.33 -18.10
N GLU A 22 4.77 6.97 -18.44
CA GLU A 22 5.00 7.62 -19.73
C GLU A 22 6.07 6.87 -20.51
N ALA A 23 5.79 6.63 -21.80
CA ALA A 23 6.73 5.97 -22.70
C ALA A 23 7.89 6.92 -23.02
N GLY A 24 9.12 6.39 -23.07
CA GLY A 24 10.30 7.17 -23.45
C GLY A 24 10.84 8.12 -22.38
N ALA A 25 10.36 8.02 -21.13
CA ALA A 25 10.90 8.82 -20.04
C ALA A 25 12.42 8.52 -19.85
N PRO A 26 13.28 9.55 -19.73
CA PRO A 26 14.74 9.39 -19.78
C PRO A 26 15.25 8.48 -18.65
N GLN A 27 16.13 7.53 -18.99
CA GLN A 27 16.76 6.60 -18.05
C GLN A 27 18.00 7.23 -17.41
N GLY A 28 18.10 7.16 -16.09
CA GLY A 28 19.34 7.46 -15.37
C GLY A 28 20.38 6.33 -15.51
N PRO A 29 21.68 6.61 -15.29
CA PRO A 29 22.71 5.57 -15.27
C PRO A 29 22.42 4.53 -14.16
N GLY A 30 22.40 3.24 -14.51
CA GLY A 30 22.20 2.14 -13.55
C GLY A 30 20.75 1.93 -13.09
N GLU A 31 19.79 2.68 -13.62
CA GLU A 31 18.38 2.56 -13.27
C GLU A 31 17.68 1.50 -14.14
N PHE A 32 17.09 0.48 -13.52
CA PHE A 32 16.22 -0.44 -14.25
C PHE A 32 14.83 0.21 -14.39
N ARG A 33 14.39 0.47 -15.62
CA ARG A 33 13.10 1.13 -15.86
C ARG A 33 12.18 0.25 -16.69
N VAL A 34 10.92 0.16 -16.26
CA VAL A 34 9.86 -0.55 -16.97
C VAL A 34 8.73 0.43 -17.25
N PHE A 35 8.19 0.38 -18.46
CA PHE A 35 6.99 1.12 -18.82
C PHE A 35 5.76 0.33 -18.40
N LEU A 36 4.95 0.88 -17.50
CA LEU A 36 3.72 0.28 -16.98
C LEU A 36 2.57 1.26 -17.14
N PRO A 37 1.88 1.28 -18.29
CA PRO A 37 0.72 2.14 -18.50
C PRO A 37 -0.48 1.63 -17.69
N GLY A 38 -1.40 2.54 -17.39
CA GLY A 38 -2.66 2.21 -16.73
C GLY A 38 -2.65 2.53 -15.24
N ARG A 39 -3.35 1.70 -14.45
CA ARG A 39 -3.60 1.95 -13.03
C ARG A 39 -2.53 1.31 -12.15
N LYS A 40 -2.27 1.87 -10.97
CA LYS A 40 -1.14 1.50 -10.09
C LYS A 40 -1.13 0.01 -9.74
N ILE A 41 -2.24 -0.51 -9.21
CA ILE A 41 -2.30 -1.89 -8.73
C ILE A 41 -2.32 -2.88 -9.90
N ALA A 42 -3.07 -2.57 -10.96
CA ALA A 42 -3.02 -3.34 -12.20
C ALA A 42 -1.59 -3.38 -12.79
N GLY A 43 -0.87 -2.26 -12.73
CA GLY A 43 0.53 -2.15 -13.14
C GLY A 43 1.46 -3.03 -12.30
N TYR A 44 1.31 -3.03 -10.97
CA TYR A 44 2.04 -3.96 -10.10
C TYR A 44 1.73 -5.42 -10.44
N HIS A 45 0.46 -5.77 -10.64
CA HIS A 45 0.10 -7.13 -11.04
C HIS A 45 0.81 -7.54 -12.34
N ALA A 46 0.77 -6.69 -13.37
CA ALA A 46 1.45 -6.95 -14.63
C ALA A 46 2.99 -7.05 -14.46
N LEU A 47 3.59 -6.19 -13.65
CA LEU A 47 5.03 -6.21 -13.36
C LEU A 47 5.46 -7.57 -12.80
N PHE A 48 4.77 -8.07 -11.77
CA PHE A 48 5.13 -9.33 -11.13
C PHE A 48 4.74 -10.57 -11.94
N GLN A 49 3.82 -10.44 -12.91
CA GLN A 49 3.57 -11.48 -13.91
C GLN A 49 4.69 -11.56 -14.96
N CYS A 50 5.21 -10.42 -15.41
CA CYS A 50 6.31 -10.35 -16.37
C CYS A 50 7.68 -10.66 -15.75
N HIS A 51 7.85 -10.29 -14.47
CA HIS A 51 9.10 -10.42 -13.71
C HIS A 51 8.92 -11.22 -12.42
N PRO A 52 8.46 -12.49 -12.49
CA PRO A 52 8.25 -13.32 -11.30
C PRO A 52 9.57 -13.59 -10.54
N GLU A 53 10.72 -13.44 -11.19
CA GLU A 53 12.03 -13.58 -10.57
C GLU A 53 12.26 -12.58 -9.43
N ILE A 54 11.61 -11.41 -9.45
CA ILE A 54 11.77 -10.40 -8.39
C ILE A 54 11.40 -10.98 -7.02
N VAL A 55 10.27 -11.68 -6.92
CA VAL A 55 9.83 -12.29 -5.64
C VAL A 55 10.63 -13.52 -5.24
N THR A 56 11.59 -13.96 -6.06
CA THR A 56 12.51 -15.07 -5.76
C THR A 56 13.94 -14.60 -5.49
N ARG A 57 14.32 -13.41 -5.98
CA ARG A 57 15.67 -12.85 -5.85
C ARG A 57 15.84 -11.92 -4.64
N TYR A 58 14.77 -11.27 -4.20
CA TYR A 58 14.82 -10.29 -3.12
C TYR A 58 14.06 -10.79 -1.89
N ASP A 59 14.63 -10.57 -0.71
CA ASP A 59 13.96 -10.89 0.56
C ASP A 59 12.87 -9.88 0.90
N LEU A 60 13.12 -8.60 0.58
CA LEU A 60 12.25 -7.46 0.88
C LEU A 60 12.04 -6.62 -0.39
N ILE A 61 10.79 -6.23 -0.64
CA ILE A 61 10.39 -5.46 -1.83
C ILE A 61 9.58 -4.25 -1.37
N ALA A 62 10.09 -3.05 -1.67
CA ALA A 62 9.38 -1.80 -1.41
C ALA A 62 8.57 -1.38 -2.65
N LEU A 63 7.28 -1.08 -2.47
CA LEU A 63 6.42 -0.49 -3.49
C LEU A 63 6.14 0.96 -3.10
N VAL A 64 6.83 1.91 -3.73
CA VAL A 64 6.85 3.31 -3.27
C VAL A 64 6.19 4.24 -4.27
N ASP A 65 5.31 5.11 -3.80
CA ASP A 65 4.71 6.17 -4.63
C ASP A 65 5.71 7.26 -5.04
N ASP A 66 5.45 7.87 -6.19
CA ASP A 66 6.32 8.87 -6.82
C ASP A 66 6.39 10.22 -6.07
N ASP A 67 5.51 10.42 -5.08
CA ASP A 67 5.41 11.60 -4.21
C ASP A 67 5.99 11.38 -2.81
N ILE A 68 6.69 10.27 -2.58
CA ILE A 68 7.45 10.01 -1.36
C ILE A 68 8.85 10.62 -1.49
N GLN A 69 9.11 11.62 -0.65
CA GLN A 69 10.44 12.19 -0.47
C GLN A 69 11.19 11.39 0.61
N ALA A 70 12.29 10.76 0.20
CA ALA A 70 13.17 9.92 1.01
C ALA A 70 14.59 9.92 0.41
N THR A 71 15.55 9.35 1.13
CA THR A 71 16.96 9.22 0.71
C THR A 71 17.42 7.76 0.65
N THR A 72 18.60 7.53 0.08
CA THR A 72 19.28 6.21 0.11
C THR A 72 19.43 5.67 1.54
N ALA A 73 19.84 6.54 2.47
CA ALA A 73 20.03 6.18 3.87
C ALA A 73 18.72 5.75 4.54
N ASP A 74 17.60 6.40 4.19
CA ASP A 74 16.28 6.05 4.71
C ASP A 74 15.89 4.63 4.29
N PHE A 75 16.02 4.28 3.00
CA PHE A 75 15.70 2.94 2.52
C PHE A 75 16.65 1.86 3.05
N ASN A 76 17.96 2.13 3.07
CA ASN A 76 18.94 1.22 3.67
C ASN A 76 18.55 0.88 5.11
N ARG A 77 18.21 1.91 5.91
CA ARG A 77 17.80 1.75 7.31
C ARG A 77 16.45 1.05 7.44
N LEU A 78 15.52 1.35 6.54
CA LEU A 78 14.18 0.75 6.50
C LEU A 78 14.28 -0.77 6.27
N PHE A 79 15.06 -1.21 5.29
CA PHE A 79 15.32 -2.62 5.03
C PHE A 79 16.08 -3.29 6.19
N GLU A 80 17.08 -2.64 6.77
CA GLU A 80 17.81 -3.16 7.93
C GLU A 80 16.87 -3.47 9.10
N ILE A 81 15.98 -2.53 9.45
CA ILE A 81 15.00 -2.73 10.52
C ILE A 81 14.02 -3.84 10.15
N GLY A 82 13.54 -3.87 8.91
CA GLY A 82 12.68 -4.94 8.40
C GLY A 82 13.25 -6.34 8.63
N ARG A 83 14.51 -6.55 8.25
CA ARG A 83 15.23 -7.82 8.48
C ARG A 83 15.44 -8.09 9.96
N LYS A 84 15.89 -7.08 10.73
CA LYS A 84 16.21 -7.22 12.16
C LYS A 84 15.02 -7.69 12.99
N TYR A 85 13.83 -7.20 12.67
CA TYR A 85 12.60 -7.53 13.41
C TYR A 85 11.73 -8.59 12.72
N ASP A 86 12.25 -9.22 11.66
CA ASP A 86 11.56 -10.27 10.89
C ASP A 86 10.13 -9.81 10.48
N LEU A 87 10.04 -8.64 9.83
CA LEU A 87 8.76 -8.05 9.44
C LEU A 87 8.30 -8.59 8.07
N ASP A 88 7.01 -8.91 7.94
CA ASP A 88 6.39 -9.33 6.68
C ASP A 88 5.84 -8.16 5.87
N LEU A 89 5.35 -7.10 6.54
CA LEU A 89 4.83 -5.91 5.87
C LEU A 89 4.97 -4.69 6.77
N PHE A 90 5.63 -3.65 6.29
CA PHE A 90 5.87 -2.45 7.07
C PHE A 90 6.02 -1.21 6.20
N GLN A 91 6.06 -0.04 6.80
CA GLN A 91 6.34 1.21 6.10
C GLN A 91 7.12 2.17 7.01
N PRO A 92 7.83 3.16 6.45
CA PRO A 92 8.35 4.26 7.25
C PRO A 92 7.19 5.08 7.85
N ALA A 93 7.47 5.78 8.93
CA ALA A 93 6.56 6.78 9.45
C ALA A 93 6.58 8.03 8.56
N LEU A 94 5.47 8.76 8.57
CA LEU A 94 5.33 10.03 7.87
C LEU A 94 5.73 11.20 8.77
N SER A 95 6.39 12.19 8.19
CA SER A 95 6.65 13.48 8.83
C SER A 95 5.34 14.22 9.14
N LEU A 96 5.37 15.13 10.12
CA LEU A 96 4.17 15.87 10.52
C LEU A 96 3.66 16.86 9.45
N ASP A 97 4.51 17.20 8.47
CA ASP A 97 4.20 18.04 7.30
C ASP A 97 3.84 17.22 6.04
N SER A 98 3.57 15.93 6.21
CA SER A 98 3.05 15.04 5.15
C SER A 98 1.55 15.18 4.99
N TYR A 99 1.06 14.93 3.77
CA TYR A 99 -0.33 14.54 3.58
C TYR A 99 -0.53 13.08 4.01
N PHE A 100 -1.66 12.74 4.63
CA PHE A 100 -1.89 11.39 5.15
C PHE A 100 -3.39 11.05 5.21
N SER A 101 -3.74 9.76 5.26
CA SER A 101 -5.14 9.33 5.50
C SER A 101 -5.36 8.96 6.96
N TYR A 102 -4.42 8.24 7.58
CA TYR A 102 -4.52 7.77 8.97
C TYR A 102 -3.41 8.35 9.85
N ALA A 103 -3.78 8.97 10.97
CA ALA A 103 -2.78 9.58 11.87
C ALA A 103 -1.81 8.57 12.51
N ALA A 104 -2.08 7.26 12.46
CA ALA A 104 -1.09 6.30 12.96
C ALA A 104 0.11 6.14 12.03
N THR A 105 0.07 6.57 10.76
CA THR A 105 1.27 6.56 9.93
C THR A 105 2.22 7.71 10.26
N LEU A 106 1.74 8.76 10.96
CA LEU A 106 2.59 9.86 11.43
C LEU A 106 3.61 9.41 12.47
N SER A 107 4.80 9.99 12.42
CA SER A 107 5.89 9.73 13.35
C SER A 107 5.51 10.07 14.80
N SER A 108 5.81 9.15 15.71
CA SER A 108 5.75 9.38 17.16
C SER A 108 7.00 10.09 17.72
N GLY A 109 7.79 10.73 16.84
CA GLY A 109 9.02 11.43 17.20
C GLY A 109 10.07 10.49 17.79
N LYS A 110 10.67 10.88 18.93
CA LYS A 110 11.74 10.11 19.58
C LYS A 110 11.24 8.99 20.51
N ARG A 111 9.95 8.68 20.51
CA ARG A 111 9.37 7.74 21.47
C ARG A 111 9.63 6.28 21.11
N TYR A 112 9.42 5.93 19.85
CA TYR A 112 9.52 4.56 19.35
C TYR A 112 10.60 4.43 18.29
N LEU A 113 11.09 3.21 18.14
CA LEU A 113 11.82 2.74 16.98
C LEU A 113 10.83 2.21 15.94
N LEU A 114 9.87 1.39 16.38
CA LEU A 114 8.77 0.89 15.56
C LEU A 114 7.51 0.65 16.39
N ARG A 115 6.38 0.58 15.70
CA ARG A 115 5.04 0.32 16.24
C ARG A 115 4.39 -0.81 15.47
N TYR A 116 4.03 -1.89 16.16
CA TYR A 116 3.29 -3.00 15.57
C TYR A 116 1.81 -2.64 15.40
N THR A 117 1.32 -2.80 14.18
CA THR A 117 0.00 -2.34 13.74
C THR A 117 -0.76 -3.46 13.04
N ASN A 118 -2.09 -3.33 12.96
CA ASN A 118 -2.93 -4.26 12.23
C ASN A 118 -3.13 -3.90 10.76
N THR A 119 -2.50 -2.85 10.25
CA THR A 119 -2.68 -2.39 8.87
C THR A 119 -1.48 -1.53 8.46
N VAL A 120 -1.15 -1.50 7.17
CA VAL A 120 -0.09 -0.69 6.53
C VAL A 120 -0.68 -0.07 5.27
N GLU A 121 -0.45 1.22 5.02
CA GLU A 121 -0.98 1.95 3.87
C GLU A 121 -0.18 1.63 2.60
N MET A 122 -0.85 1.69 1.45
CA MET A 122 -0.33 1.39 0.12
C MET A 122 0.73 2.36 -0.44
N MET A 123 1.00 3.49 0.22
CA MET A 123 1.85 4.56 -0.31
C MET A 123 3.35 4.24 -0.32
N CYS A 124 3.83 3.52 0.69
CA CYS A 124 5.23 3.13 0.83
C CYS A 124 5.38 1.80 1.61
N PRO A 125 4.62 0.73 1.26
CA PRO A 125 4.78 -0.57 1.89
C PRO A 125 6.08 -1.24 1.45
N VAL A 126 6.69 -1.94 2.40
CA VAL A 126 7.77 -2.90 2.20
C VAL A 126 7.27 -4.25 2.61
N PHE A 127 7.29 -5.20 1.68
CA PHE A 127 6.85 -6.57 1.90
C PHE A 127 8.06 -7.50 2.03
N SER A 128 7.93 -8.55 2.84
CA SER A 128 8.71 -9.77 2.61
C SER A 128 8.25 -10.44 1.31
N ALA A 129 9.15 -11.14 0.62
CA ALA A 129 8.81 -11.86 -0.60
C ALA A 129 7.61 -12.80 -0.43
N ARG A 130 7.57 -13.53 0.69
CA ARG A 130 6.44 -14.39 1.09
C ARG A 130 5.14 -13.59 1.19
N CYS A 131 5.15 -12.48 1.92
CA CYS A 131 3.95 -11.67 2.12
C CYS A 131 3.47 -11.03 0.82
N LEU A 132 4.41 -10.60 -0.04
CA LEU A 132 4.09 -10.06 -1.35
C LEU A 132 3.43 -11.12 -2.23
N GLN A 133 3.96 -12.34 -2.30
CA GLN A 133 3.36 -13.44 -3.07
C GLN A 133 1.90 -13.69 -2.68
N ALA A 134 1.57 -13.65 -1.37
CA ALA A 134 0.19 -13.75 -0.91
C ALA A 134 -0.65 -12.54 -1.36
N ALA A 135 -0.10 -11.32 -1.26
CA ALA A 135 -0.77 -10.08 -1.66
C ALA A 135 -1.01 -9.96 -3.17
N LEU A 136 -0.15 -10.54 -4.02
CA LEU A 136 -0.30 -10.51 -5.48
C LEU A 136 -1.63 -11.11 -5.96
N ARG A 137 -2.19 -12.08 -5.23
CA ARG A 137 -3.53 -12.65 -5.51
C ARG A 137 -4.64 -11.58 -5.43
N LEU A 138 -4.45 -10.52 -4.64
CA LEU A 138 -5.38 -9.39 -4.55
C LEU A 138 -5.21 -8.39 -5.69
N PHE A 139 -3.98 -8.21 -6.20
CA PHE A 139 -3.69 -7.17 -7.19
C PHE A 139 -4.39 -7.45 -8.52
N GLY A 140 -4.60 -8.73 -8.86
CA GLY A 140 -5.34 -9.16 -10.05
C GLY A 140 -6.86 -8.96 -10.01
N LEU A 141 -7.42 -8.47 -8.89
CA LEU A 141 -8.87 -8.32 -8.72
C LEU A 141 -9.43 -7.00 -9.28
N GLY A 142 -8.56 -6.09 -9.72
CA GLY A 142 -8.95 -4.85 -10.39
C GLY A 142 -9.33 -3.68 -9.46
N TYR A 143 -9.10 -3.81 -8.16
CA TYR A 143 -9.24 -2.75 -7.16
C TYR A 143 -7.96 -1.91 -7.04
N GLU A 144 -8.11 -0.59 -6.89
CA GLU A 144 -7.00 0.38 -6.78
C GLU A 144 -6.89 1.01 -5.38
N THR A 145 -7.83 0.70 -4.48
CA THR A 145 -7.82 1.10 -3.08
C THR A 145 -8.47 0.04 -2.20
N GLY A 146 -8.19 0.06 -0.90
CA GLY A 146 -8.85 -0.78 0.11
C GLY A 146 -8.29 -2.20 0.22
N ILE A 147 -7.57 -2.70 -0.80
CA ILE A 147 -6.88 -3.99 -0.73
C ILE A 147 -5.74 -4.00 0.30
N ASP A 148 -5.16 -2.83 0.58
CA ASP A 148 -4.13 -2.64 1.60
C ASP A 148 -4.64 -2.88 3.03
N LEU A 149 -5.94 -2.69 3.25
CA LEU A 149 -6.61 -3.02 4.50
C LEU A 149 -6.70 -4.54 4.77
N LEU A 150 -6.36 -5.37 3.79
CA LEU A 150 -6.39 -6.82 3.87
C LEU A 150 -5.00 -7.45 4.01
N TRP A 151 -3.92 -6.76 3.66
CA TRP A 151 -2.59 -7.37 3.54
C TRP A 151 -2.06 -7.99 4.84
N THR A 152 -2.41 -7.41 5.98
CA THR A 152 -2.04 -7.92 7.31
C THR A 152 -2.85 -9.14 7.76
N ARG A 153 -3.74 -9.65 6.90
CA ARG A 153 -4.66 -10.76 7.18
C ARG A 153 -4.47 -11.90 6.19
N LEU A 154 -3.33 -11.93 5.49
CA LEU A 154 -3.01 -12.93 4.47
C LEU A 154 -2.16 -14.09 5.00
N ASN A 155 -1.63 -13.98 6.23
CA ASN A 155 -0.75 -14.96 6.84
C ASN A 155 -1.34 -15.54 8.14
N ASP A 156 -1.00 -16.78 8.45
CA ASP A 156 -1.48 -17.48 9.67
C ASP A 156 -0.79 -17.02 10.96
N THR A 157 0.38 -16.39 10.85
CA THR A 157 1.17 -15.89 11.99
C THR A 157 1.34 -14.37 11.95
N PRO A 158 0.26 -13.58 12.08
CA PRO A 158 0.26 -12.13 11.81
C PRO A 158 0.87 -11.27 12.95
N TRP A 159 1.05 -11.85 14.14
CA TRP A 159 1.47 -11.11 15.31
C TRP A 159 2.94 -10.70 15.23
N LEU A 160 3.21 -9.41 15.49
CA LEU A 160 4.54 -8.81 15.47
C LEU A 160 5.25 -8.90 14.11
N ARG A 161 4.48 -9.07 13.03
CA ARG A 161 4.99 -9.11 11.65
C ARG A 161 4.76 -7.81 10.88
N TYR A 162 3.91 -6.91 11.40
CA TYR A 162 3.51 -5.70 10.68
C TYR A 162 3.76 -4.43 11.47
N ALA A 163 4.40 -3.43 10.87
CA ALA A 163 4.85 -2.26 11.62
C ALA A 163 4.86 -0.93 10.84
N ILE A 164 4.73 0.16 11.59
CA ILE A 164 5.19 1.49 11.19
C ILE A 164 6.56 1.72 11.85
N ILE A 165 7.57 2.08 11.07
CA ILE A 165 8.93 2.30 11.56
C ILE A 165 9.13 3.79 11.83
N ASP A 166 9.18 4.19 13.10
CA ASP A 166 9.40 5.60 13.52
C ASP A 166 10.86 6.04 13.46
N ASP A 167 11.80 5.10 13.29
CA ASP A 167 13.22 5.41 13.12
C ASP A 167 13.55 5.95 11.72
N VAL A 168 12.70 5.67 10.74
CA VAL A 168 12.78 6.19 9.37
C VAL A 168 11.56 7.06 9.12
N VAL A 169 11.76 8.33 8.78
CA VAL A 169 10.67 9.30 8.58
C VAL A 169 10.77 9.89 7.20
N VAL A 170 9.76 9.63 6.37
CA VAL A 170 9.66 10.15 4.99
C VAL A 170 8.56 11.19 4.89
N ARG A 171 8.57 11.97 3.82
CA ARG A 171 7.52 12.97 3.56
C ARG A 171 6.67 12.58 2.36
N HIS A 172 5.35 12.54 2.56
CA HIS A 172 4.38 12.39 1.47
C HIS A 172 3.93 13.78 0.99
N THR A 173 4.31 14.11 -0.24
CA THR A 173 4.33 15.50 -0.73
C THR A 173 3.07 15.94 -1.46
N ARG A 174 2.18 15.00 -1.81
CA ARG A 174 0.97 15.29 -2.58
C ARG A 174 -0.31 15.09 -1.76
N PRO A 175 -1.35 15.93 -1.92
CA PRO A 175 -2.62 15.72 -1.24
C PRO A 175 -3.28 14.40 -1.65
N VAL A 176 -3.78 13.67 -0.64
CA VAL A 176 -4.50 12.40 -0.83
C VAL A 176 -5.72 12.62 -1.72
N GLY A 177 -5.88 11.77 -2.73
CA GLY A 177 -7.05 11.74 -3.59
C GLY A 177 -7.02 12.66 -4.81
N THR A 178 -5.89 13.32 -5.08
CA THR A 178 -5.72 14.19 -6.26
C THR A 178 -5.50 13.43 -7.57
N THR A 179 -5.20 12.13 -7.52
CA THR A 179 -4.88 11.28 -8.68
C THR A 179 -5.99 10.29 -9.05
N LYS A 180 -7.22 10.46 -8.55
CA LYS A 180 -8.36 9.55 -8.81
C LYS A 180 -8.59 9.26 -10.30
N THR A 181 -8.54 10.29 -11.14
CA THR A 181 -8.73 10.16 -12.59
C THR A 181 -7.63 9.32 -13.24
N MET A 182 -6.37 9.52 -12.82
CA MET A 182 -5.23 8.72 -13.30
C MET A 182 -5.31 7.27 -12.83
N GLN A 183 -5.89 7.05 -11.64
CA GLN A 183 -6.18 5.71 -11.10
C GLN A 183 -7.42 5.06 -11.74
N GLY A 184 -8.05 5.71 -12.72
CA GLY A 184 -9.17 5.15 -13.49
C GLY A 184 -10.48 5.02 -12.71
N PHE A 185 -10.67 5.80 -11.64
CA PHE A 185 -11.96 5.86 -10.94
C PHE A 185 -13.04 6.43 -11.87
N GLY A 186 -14.24 5.84 -11.84
CA GLY A 186 -15.41 6.41 -12.50
C GLY A 186 -15.77 7.79 -11.94
N ALA A 187 -16.52 8.60 -12.71
CA ALA A 187 -16.88 9.98 -12.31
C ALA A 187 -17.57 10.06 -10.93
N GLU A 188 -18.38 9.05 -10.58
CA GLU A 188 -19.10 8.93 -9.31
C GLU A 188 -18.43 7.95 -8.32
N GLU A 189 -17.33 7.30 -8.71
CA GLU A 189 -16.67 6.31 -7.86
C GLU A 189 -15.82 7.01 -6.79
N THR A 190 -16.07 6.65 -5.54
CA THR A 190 -15.31 7.16 -4.39
C THR A 190 -14.37 6.10 -3.85
N TYR A 191 -13.29 6.53 -3.19
CA TYR A 191 -12.41 5.60 -2.47
C TYR A 191 -13.21 4.74 -1.49
N ASP A 192 -14.12 5.36 -0.72
CA ASP A 192 -14.97 4.66 0.25
C ASP A 192 -15.83 3.58 -0.42
N SER A 193 -16.41 3.86 -1.61
CA SER A 193 -17.22 2.87 -2.33
C SER A 193 -16.42 1.64 -2.76
N GLN A 194 -15.16 1.82 -3.16
CA GLN A 194 -14.28 0.73 -3.57
C GLN A 194 -13.71 -0.02 -2.37
N VAL A 195 -13.35 0.68 -1.28
CA VAL A 195 -13.00 0.09 0.01
C VAL A 195 -14.13 -0.81 0.50
N ASP A 196 -15.37 -0.31 0.48
CA ASP A 196 -16.55 -1.08 0.87
C ASP A 196 -16.76 -2.31 -0.02
N ALA A 197 -16.54 -2.18 -1.34
CA ALA A 197 -16.64 -3.31 -2.27
C ALA A 197 -15.60 -4.40 -1.96
N VAL A 198 -14.35 -4.02 -1.71
CA VAL A 198 -13.27 -4.94 -1.30
C VAL A 198 -13.61 -5.62 0.01
N LEU A 199 -13.98 -4.86 1.04
CA LEU A 199 -14.30 -5.41 2.35
C LEU A 199 -15.50 -6.38 2.28
N ARG A 200 -16.56 -6.02 1.55
CA ARG A 200 -17.71 -6.90 1.33
C ARG A 200 -17.34 -8.19 0.61
N ARG A 201 -16.48 -8.13 -0.42
CA ARG A 201 -16.05 -9.31 -1.18
C ARG A 201 -15.44 -10.39 -0.27
N PHE A 202 -14.64 -9.98 0.70
CA PHE A 202 -13.93 -10.87 1.62
C PHE A 202 -14.62 -11.06 2.98
N GLY A 203 -15.87 -10.62 3.13
CA GLY A 203 -16.58 -10.65 4.43
C GLY A 203 -15.81 -9.92 5.55
N ALA A 204 -14.97 -8.95 5.18
CA ALA A 204 -14.07 -8.24 6.06
C ALA A 204 -14.71 -6.94 6.58
N ILE A 205 -14.25 -6.48 7.74
CA ILE A 205 -14.67 -5.21 8.32
C ILE A 205 -13.43 -4.42 8.72
N PHE A 206 -13.32 -3.19 8.25
CA PHE A 206 -12.27 -2.28 8.73
C PHE A 206 -12.61 -1.83 10.15
N ARG A 207 -11.74 -2.17 11.11
CA ARG A 207 -11.94 -1.85 12.55
C ARG A 207 -11.08 -0.69 13.04
N GLY A 208 -10.54 0.08 12.10
CA GLY A 208 -9.60 1.17 12.37
C GLY A 208 -8.15 0.70 12.38
N PHE A 209 -7.28 1.70 12.34
CA PHE A 209 -5.83 1.59 12.33
C PHE A 209 -5.32 1.50 13.78
N VAL A 210 -4.98 0.29 14.24
CA VAL A 210 -4.70 -0.06 15.64
C VAL A 210 -3.24 -0.44 15.83
N THR A 211 -2.52 0.39 16.58
CA THR A 211 -1.20 0.04 17.13
C THR A 211 -1.39 -0.74 18.42
N TYR A 212 -0.89 -1.97 18.48
CA TYR A 212 -1.10 -2.87 19.63
C TYR A 212 0.16 -3.17 20.43
N ALA A 213 1.34 -2.98 19.85
CA ALA A 213 2.62 -3.08 20.54
C ALA A 213 3.63 -2.12 19.91
N ALA A 214 4.76 -1.90 20.57
CA ALA A 214 5.84 -1.07 20.06
C ALA A 214 7.20 -1.50 20.62
N VAL A 215 8.27 -1.07 19.97
CA VAL A 215 9.63 -1.12 20.51
C VAL A 215 10.12 0.31 20.68
N ASP A 216 10.55 0.68 21.88
CA ASP A 216 11.12 2.01 22.11
C ASP A 216 12.54 2.14 21.54
N ARG A 217 13.09 3.36 21.50
CA ARG A 217 14.45 3.59 20.99
C ARG A 217 15.56 2.96 21.84
N ARG A 218 15.25 2.42 23.02
CA ARG A 218 16.16 1.65 23.88
C ARG A 218 15.99 0.14 23.69
N GLY A 219 15.17 -0.30 22.73
CA GLY A 219 14.90 -1.70 22.46
C GLY A 219 13.88 -2.34 23.42
N ARG A 220 13.20 -1.57 24.27
CA ARG A 220 12.22 -2.13 25.21
C ARG A 220 10.88 -2.39 24.52
N PHE A 221 10.34 -3.58 24.74
CA PHE A 221 9.05 -3.98 24.22
C PHE A 221 7.90 -3.37 25.05
N ILE A 222 6.93 -2.76 24.37
CA ILE A 222 5.77 -2.10 24.98
C ILE A 222 4.51 -2.78 24.48
N ARG A 223 3.78 -3.43 25.39
CA ARG A 223 2.46 -4.06 25.12
C ARG A 223 1.27 -3.21 25.55
N SER A 224 1.51 -2.15 26.34
CA SER A 224 0.44 -1.34 26.90
C SER A 224 -0.18 -0.43 25.84
N ARG A 225 -1.35 -0.84 25.35
CA ARG A 225 -2.19 -0.05 24.45
C ARG A 225 -2.61 1.28 25.05
N LEU A 226 -2.85 1.32 26.36
CA LEU A 226 -3.13 2.55 27.09
C LEU A 226 -1.97 3.54 26.94
N LEU A 227 -0.73 3.08 27.20
CA LEU A 227 0.46 3.90 27.07
C LEU A 227 0.71 4.35 25.62
N ILE A 228 0.44 3.47 24.65
CA ILE A 228 0.56 3.80 23.23
C ILE A 228 -0.41 4.91 22.84
N GLY A 229 -1.68 4.79 23.20
CA GLY A 229 -2.66 5.85 22.93
C GLY A 229 -2.40 7.14 23.72
N LEU A 230 -1.90 7.06 24.96
CA LEU A 230 -1.49 8.26 25.70
C LEU A 230 -0.35 9.00 24.97
N ASN A 231 0.62 8.25 24.43
CA ASN A 231 1.71 8.83 23.65
C ASN A 231 1.21 9.40 22.30
N SER A 232 0.17 8.82 21.68
CA SER A 232 -0.36 9.35 20.42
C SER A 232 -1.03 10.72 20.57
N VAL A 233 -1.48 11.10 21.76
CA VAL A 233 -1.99 12.47 22.04
C VAL A 233 -0.92 13.52 21.73
N ALA A 234 0.37 13.20 21.89
CA ALA A 234 1.46 14.11 21.58
C ALA A 234 1.52 14.52 20.09
N LEU A 235 0.86 13.77 19.18
CA LEU A 235 0.74 14.16 17.77
C LEU A 235 0.03 15.51 17.59
N LEU A 236 -0.80 15.94 18.54
CA LEU A 236 -1.44 17.26 18.52
C LEU A 236 -0.41 18.41 18.49
N ARG A 237 0.82 18.18 18.96
CA ARG A 237 1.93 19.16 18.84
C ARG A 237 2.35 19.40 17.39
N GLY A 238 1.95 18.54 16.46
CA GLY A 238 2.16 18.69 15.02
C GLY A 238 1.17 19.62 14.32
N LEU A 239 0.17 20.15 15.03
CA LEU A 239 -0.83 21.06 14.45
C LEU A 239 -0.22 22.26 13.68
N PRO A 240 0.91 22.87 14.09
CA PRO A 240 1.51 23.96 13.32
C PRO A 240 2.22 23.52 12.03
N ARG A 241 2.44 22.22 11.83
CA ARG A 241 3.23 21.66 10.72
C ARG A 241 2.39 20.94 9.68
N THR A 242 1.20 20.49 10.07
CA THR A 242 0.35 19.69 9.20
C THR A 242 -0.16 20.49 8.00
N PRO A 243 -0.17 19.91 6.79
CA PRO A 243 -0.69 20.57 5.60
C PRO A 243 -2.22 20.50 5.49
N ILE A 244 -2.89 19.71 6.35
CA ILE A 244 -4.35 19.58 6.38
C ILE A 244 -4.99 20.51 7.41
N GLY A 245 -6.28 20.83 7.23
CA GLY A 245 -7.01 21.74 8.13
C GLY A 245 -7.04 21.28 9.59
N CYS A 246 -7.00 22.23 10.53
CA CYS A 246 -6.88 21.96 11.97
C CYS A 246 -7.94 20.99 12.50
N ALA A 247 -9.21 21.19 12.14
CA ALA A 247 -10.29 20.31 12.58
C ALA A 247 -10.11 18.86 12.07
N GLN A 248 -9.66 18.70 10.83
CA GLN A 248 -9.39 17.40 10.23
C GLN A 248 -8.21 16.70 10.93
N PHE A 249 -7.15 17.44 11.24
CA PHE A 249 -5.98 16.93 11.96
C PHE A 249 -6.34 16.47 13.38
N ILE A 250 -7.05 17.32 14.14
CA ILE A 250 -7.51 16.99 15.50
C ILE A 250 -8.40 15.75 15.48
N ARG A 251 -9.33 15.66 14.53
CA ARG A 251 -10.19 14.47 14.39
C ARG A 251 -9.36 13.21 14.13
N ARG A 252 -8.47 13.22 13.14
CA ARG A 252 -7.68 12.02 12.78
C ARG A 252 -6.74 11.56 13.90
N THR A 253 -6.14 12.50 14.62
CA THR A 253 -5.25 12.19 15.77
C THR A 253 -6.02 11.67 16.98
N THR A 254 -7.21 12.20 17.26
CA THR A 254 -8.09 11.68 18.31
C THR A 254 -8.68 10.32 17.95
N ASP A 255 -9.05 10.10 16.68
CA ASP A 255 -9.48 8.80 16.16
C ASP A 255 -8.38 7.75 16.34
N TYR A 256 -7.12 8.07 16.00
CA TYR A 256 -6.00 7.15 16.23
C TYR A 256 -5.80 6.82 17.72
N THR A 257 -5.90 7.83 18.59
CA THR A 257 -5.82 7.61 20.05
C THR A 257 -6.94 6.68 20.53
N ARG A 258 -8.16 6.90 20.06
CA ARG A 258 -9.32 6.04 20.33
C ARG A 258 -9.13 4.62 19.80
N HIS A 259 -8.54 4.47 18.61
CA HIS A 259 -8.23 3.17 18.02
C HIS A 259 -7.26 2.39 18.89
N CYS A 260 -6.21 3.03 19.38
CA CYS A 260 -5.25 2.43 20.30
C CYS A 260 -5.93 1.90 21.56
N TRP A 261 -6.90 2.61 22.14
CA TRP A 261 -7.53 2.21 23.40
C TRP A 261 -8.71 1.25 23.25
N LEU A 262 -9.59 1.47 22.27
CA LEU A 262 -10.93 0.88 22.29
C LEU A 262 -11.21 -0.08 21.14
N ARG A 263 -10.50 0.03 20.00
CA ARG A 263 -10.83 -0.81 18.84
C ARG A 263 -10.24 -2.21 19.00
N PRO A 264 -10.94 -3.26 18.57
CA PRO A 264 -10.36 -4.59 18.53
C PRO A 264 -9.24 -4.66 17.49
N ILE A 265 -8.21 -5.44 17.77
CA ILE A 265 -7.12 -5.70 16.82
C ILE A 265 -7.67 -6.65 15.75
N ASN A 266 -7.62 -6.25 14.48
CA ASN A 266 -8.10 -7.09 13.39
C ASN A 266 -6.93 -7.67 12.60
N LEU A 267 -6.49 -8.87 12.98
CA LEU A 267 -5.45 -9.66 12.33
C LEU A 267 -5.95 -11.06 11.95
N ALA A 268 -7.26 -11.34 12.13
CA ALA A 268 -7.82 -12.64 11.80
C ALA A 268 -7.68 -12.88 10.28
N PRO A 269 -7.16 -14.04 9.83
CA PRO A 269 -7.01 -14.32 8.42
C PRO A 269 -8.31 -14.11 7.63
N ILE A 270 -8.18 -13.64 6.39
CA ILE A 270 -9.30 -13.66 5.44
C ILE A 270 -9.24 -14.93 4.61
N ASP A 271 -10.41 -15.45 4.25
CA ASP A 271 -10.51 -16.49 3.24
C ASP A 271 -10.33 -15.86 1.86
N MET A 272 -9.22 -16.20 1.20
CA MET A 272 -8.88 -15.68 -0.13
C MET A 272 -9.67 -16.33 -1.26
N ASP A 273 -10.22 -17.53 -1.00
CA ASP A 273 -11.01 -18.29 -1.97
C ASP A 273 -12.52 -18.08 -1.74
N TRP A 274 -12.90 -17.36 -0.67
CA TRP A 274 -14.26 -16.91 -0.42
C TRP A 274 -14.76 -15.98 -1.53
N ALA A 275 -15.54 -16.55 -2.45
CA ALA A 275 -16.47 -15.80 -3.27
C ALA A 275 -17.75 -15.60 -2.45
N GLY A 276 -17.91 -14.43 -1.81
CA GLY A 276 -19.19 -14.06 -1.22
C GLY A 276 -20.36 -14.22 -2.21
N PRO A 277 -21.63 -14.18 -1.75
CA PRO A 277 -22.78 -14.43 -2.62
C PRO A 277 -22.68 -13.59 -3.90
N ALA A 278 -22.66 -14.26 -5.04
CA ALA A 278 -22.28 -13.72 -6.34
C ALA A 278 -23.06 -12.45 -6.69
N GLY A 279 -22.38 -11.30 -6.67
CA GLY A 279 -22.94 -9.99 -6.99
C GLY A 279 -22.00 -9.20 -7.89
N ALA A 280 -22.03 -9.51 -9.19
CA ALA A 280 -21.70 -8.66 -10.33
C ALA A 280 -20.38 -7.84 -10.30
N ILE A 281 -19.29 -8.43 -10.79
CA ILE A 281 -18.41 -7.75 -11.75
C ILE A 281 -18.08 -8.77 -12.85
N ARG A 282 -18.82 -8.74 -13.96
CA ARG A 282 -18.35 -9.35 -15.21
C ARG A 282 -17.27 -8.43 -15.77
N PRO A 283 -16.09 -8.94 -16.20
CA PRO A 283 -15.18 -8.13 -16.99
C PRO A 283 -15.92 -7.70 -18.27
N GLN A 284 -15.91 -6.41 -18.58
CA GLN A 284 -16.37 -5.91 -19.87
C GLN A 284 -15.46 -6.52 -20.94
N ALA A 285 -15.96 -7.55 -21.62
CA ALA A 285 -15.35 -8.03 -22.84
C ALA A 285 -15.42 -6.89 -23.86
N THR A 286 -14.25 -6.38 -24.25
CA THR A 286 -14.09 -5.45 -25.36
C THR A 286 -14.57 -6.16 -26.63
N THR A 287 -15.79 -5.87 -27.06
CA THR A 287 -16.26 -6.27 -28.39
C THR A 287 -15.47 -5.46 -29.41
N ILE A 288 -14.38 -6.04 -29.90
CA ILE A 288 -13.73 -5.59 -31.13
C ILE A 288 -14.72 -5.87 -32.26
N SER A 289 -15.30 -4.80 -32.78
CA SER A 289 -16.04 -4.78 -34.05
C SER A 289 -15.07 -5.15 -35.19
N GLY A 290 -14.90 -6.44 -35.42
CA GLY A 290 -14.17 -7.01 -36.55
C GLY A 290 -15.11 -7.25 -37.73
N ALA A 291 -14.74 -6.67 -38.87
CA ALA A 291 -15.43 -6.70 -40.15
C ALA A 291 -15.95 -8.09 -40.57
N ARG A 292 -17.15 -8.11 -41.15
CA ARG A 292 -17.65 -9.24 -41.96
C ARG A 292 -16.78 -9.38 -43.22
N PRO A 293 -16.26 -10.57 -43.55
CA PRO A 293 -15.92 -10.88 -44.92
C PRO A 293 -17.19 -11.32 -45.66
N SER A 294 -17.53 -10.61 -46.73
CA SER A 294 -18.48 -11.09 -47.73
C SER A 294 -17.76 -12.12 -48.62
N SER A 295 -18.25 -13.36 -48.63
CA SER A 295 -17.99 -14.28 -49.73
C SER A 295 -19.27 -15.02 -50.10
N ARG A 296 -19.70 -14.77 -51.34
CA ARG A 296 -20.65 -15.57 -52.11
C ARG A 296 -20.09 -16.99 -52.28
N ALA A 297 -20.94 -18.02 -52.13
CA ALA A 297 -21.13 -19.05 -53.15
C ALA A 297 -22.21 -20.08 -52.74
N ALA A 298 -23.25 -20.12 -53.56
CA ALA A 298 -24.03 -21.27 -54.04
C ALA A 298 -24.17 -22.53 -53.17
N ARG A 299 -25.42 -22.84 -52.82
CA ARG A 299 -25.92 -24.22 -52.82
C ARG A 299 -27.30 -24.28 -53.48
N ALA A 300 -27.33 -24.96 -54.61
CA ALA A 300 -28.53 -25.45 -55.26
C ALA A 300 -28.88 -26.83 -54.69
N THR A 301 -30.14 -27.02 -54.30
CA THR A 301 -30.88 -28.30 -54.20
C THR A 301 -32.34 -27.93 -53.94
N SER A 302 -33.21 -27.93 -54.95
CA SER A 302 -34.08 -29.06 -55.34
C SER A 302 -35.07 -29.49 -54.24
N SER A 303 -36.34 -29.06 -54.38
CA SER A 303 -37.51 -29.95 -54.28
C SER A 303 -38.80 -29.22 -54.71
N ARG A 304 -39.34 -29.66 -55.85
CA ARG A 304 -40.74 -29.73 -56.30
C ARG A 304 -41.69 -28.55 -56.06
#